data_AF-A0A9N8GXR3-F1
#
_entry.id   AF-A0A9N8GXR3-F1
#
_cell.length_a   1.000
_cell.length_b   1.000
_cell.length_c   1.000
_cell.angle_alpha   90.00
_cell.angle_beta   90.00
_cell.angle_gamma   90.00
#
_symmetry.space_group_name_H-M   'P 1'
#
loop_
_entity.id
_entity.type
_entity.pdbx_description
1 polymer ?
#
loop_
_entity_poly.entity_id
_entity_poly.type
_entity_poly.pdbx_seq_one_letter_code
_entity_poly.pdbx_strand_id
1 'polypeptide(L)' 'MAYNPNFKPVMLTMAQMERIRAIQDAEKDKSPLNLAPTINAIARSLVDTALNQMEKQVNAVR' A
#
# COMPACT_ATOMS: atom_id res chain seq x y z
N MET A 1 -15.43 0.29 -9.57
CA MET A 1 -14.35 -0.59 -9.05
C MET A 1 -14.42 -1.87 -9.84
N ALA A 2 -13.35 -2.27 -10.54
CA ALA A 2 -13.34 -3.55 -11.25
C ALA A 2 -13.40 -4.67 -10.22
N TYR A 3 -14.48 -5.46 -10.22
CA TYR A 3 -14.61 -6.62 -9.36
C TYR A 3 -13.55 -7.65 -9.77
N ASN A 4 -12.63 -7.95 -8.86
CA ASN A 4 -11.69 -9.05 -9.00
C ASN A 4 -11.94 -10.01 -7.85
N PRO A 5 -12.33 -11.28 -8.12
CA PRO A 5 -12.69 -12.24 -7.08
C PRO A 5 -11.53 -12.57 -6.13
N ASN A 6 -10.29 -12.26 -6.50
CA ASN A 6 -9.10 -12.49 -5.68
C ASN A 6 -8.82 -11.37 -4.67
N PHE A 7 -9.58 -10.26 -4.69
CA PHE A 7 -9.38 -9.15 -3.75
C PHE A 7 -10.61 -8.94 -2.89
N LYS A 8 -10.40 -8.96 -1.57
CA LYS A 8 -11.41 -8.53 -0.59
C LYS A 8 -11.15 -7.07 -0.21
N PRO A 9 -12.17 -6.19 -0.25
CA PRO A 9 -11.99 -4.80 0.13
C PRO A 9 -11.73 -4.69 1.64
N VAL A 10 -10.80 -3.80 2.02
CA VAL A 10 -10.51 -3.42 3.40
C VAL A 10 -10.82 -1.94 3.54
N MET A 11 -11.59 -1.58 4.57
CA MET A 11 -11.88 -0.17 4.86
C MET A 11 -10.66 0.50 5.49
N LEU A 12 -10.29 1.66 4.98
CA LEU A 12 -9.24 2.51 5.51
C LEU A 12 -9.87 3.75 6.14
N THR A 13 -9.23 4.30 7.17
CA THR A 13 -9.62 5.59 7.72
C THR A 13 -9.30 6.71 6.73
N MET A 14 -9.94 7.87 6.88
CA MET A 14 -9.66 9.05 6.05
C MET A 14 -8.19 9.46 6.15
N ALA A 15 -7.64 9.50 7.35
CA ALA A 15 -6.23 9.83 7.57
C ALA A 15 -5.28 8.83 6.88
N GLN A 16 -5.61 7.54 6.88
CA GLN A 16 -4.82 6.54 6.15
C GLN A 16 -4.87 6.78 4.64
N MET A 17 -6.06 7.08 4.10
CA MET A 17 -6.24 7.40 2.68
C MET A 17 -5.46 8.65 2.26
N GLU A 18 -5.46 9.71 3.08
CA GLU A 18 -4.69 10.93 2.82
C GLU A 18 -3.19 10.66 2.77
N ARG A 19 -2.67 9.84 3.69
CA ARG A 19 -1.26 9.46 3.69
C ARG A 19 -0.88 8.63 2.46
N ILE A 20 -1.75 7.72 2.01
CA ILE A 20 -1.52 6.94 0.80
C ILE A 20 -1.54 7.83 -0.45
N ARG A 21 -2.43 8.84 -0.50
CA ARG A 21 -2.45 9.84 -1.59
C ARG A 21 -1.17 10.66 -1.63
N ALA A 22 -0.68 11.13 -0.48
CA ALA A 22 0.57 11.87 -0.39
C ALA A 22 1.76 11.05 -0.93
N ILE A 23 1.80 9.74 -0.66
CA ILE A 23 2.80 8.84 -1.26
C ILE A 23 2.63 8.77 -2.78
N GLN A 24 1.40 8.59 -3.27
CA GLN A 24 1.13 8.53 -4.71
C GLN A 24 1.61 9.80 -5.43
N ASP A 25 1.32 10.97 -4.87
CA ASP A 25 1.71 12.24 -5.48
C ASP A 25 3.23 12.43 -5.47
N ALA A 26 3.91 12.07 -4.36
CA ALA A 26 5.37 12.08 -4.31
C ALA A 26 6.03 11.10 -5.31
N GLU A 27 5.37 10.00 -5.68
CA GLU A 27 5.88 9.07 -6.70
C GLU A 27 5.65 9.59 -8.13
N LYS A 28 4.60 10.39 -8.39
CA LYS A 28 4.39 11.01 -9.72
C LYS A 28 5.57 11.91 -10.07
N ASP A 29 6.01 12.72 -9.11
CA ASP A 29 7.10 13.69 -9.29
C ASP A 29 8.46 13.03 -9.58
N LYS A 30 8.63 11.75 -9.20
CA LYS A 30 9.86 10.98 -9.43
C LYS A 30 9.89 10.28 -10.78
N SER A 31 8.75 10.15 -11.45
CA SER A 31 8.66 9.44 -12.72
C SER A 31 8.83 10.41 -13.90
N PRO A 32 9.79 10.17 -14.82
CA PRO A 32 9.94 10.99 -16.04
C PRO A 32 8.71 10.93 -16.97
N LEU A 33 7.82 9.95 -16.78
CA LEU A 33 6.54 9.81 -17.49
C LEU A 33 5.32 10.23 -16.65
N ASN A 34 5.51 10.84 -15.48
CA ASN A 34 4.45 11.16 -14.50
C ASN A 34 3.56 9.96 -14.11
N LEU A 35 4.10 8.74 -14.18
CA LEU A 35 3.42 7.52 -13.79
C LEU A 35 3.64 7.29 -12.29
N ALA A 36 2.54 7.14 -11.55
CA ALA A 36 2.59 6.70 -10.17
C ALA A 36 1.83 5.39 -9.97
N PRO A 37 2.25 4.54 -9.02
CA PRO A 37 1.46 3.39 -8.62
C PRO A 37 0.08 3.82 -8.14
N THR A 38 -0.93 2.97 -8.36
CA THR A 38 -2.29 3.25 -7.88
C THR A 38 -2.36 3.20 -6.36
N ILE A 39 -3.32 3.91 -5.76
CA ILE A 39 -3.63 3.84 -4.32
C ILE A 39 -3.72 2.38 -3.82
N ASN A 40 -4.39 1.51 -4.59
CA ASN A 40 -4.53 0.09 -4.25
C ASN A 40 -3.20 -0.67 -4.30
N ALA A 41 -2.29 -0.31 -5.21
CA ALA A 41 -0.96 -0.92 -5.27
C ALA A 41 -0.09 -0.46 -4.09
N ILE A 42 -0.12 0.83 -3.76
CA ILE A 42 0.59 1.39 -2.61
C ILE A 42 0.08 0.76 -1.31
N ALA A 43 -1.23 0.71 -1.10
CA ALA A 43 -1.83 0.12 0.09
C ALA A 43 -1.42 -1.35 0.29
N ARG A 44 -1.44 -2.16 -0.78
CA ARG A 44 -1.00 -3.57 -0.72
C ARG A 44 0.47 -3.69 -0.36
N SER A 45 1.35 -2.91 -1.01
CA SER A 45 2.79 -2.91 -0.71
C SER A 45 3.09 -2.55 0.75
N LEU A 46 2.36 -1.57 1.30
CA LEU A 46 2.46 -1.20 2.72
C LEU A 46 2.04 -2.33 3.65
N VAL A 47 0.91 -3.00 3.35
CA VAL A 47 0.43 -4.15 4.12
C VAL A 47 1.42 -5.31 4.04
N ASP A 48 1.89 -5.67 2.85
CA ASP A 48 2.87 -6.75 2.65
C ASP A 48 4.16 -6.47 3.43
N THR A 49 4.65 -5.23 3.38
CA THR A 49 5.84 -4.80 4.12
C THR A 49 5.64 -4.94 5.63
N ALA A 50 4.50 -4.50 6.16
CA ALA A 50 4.20 -4.60 7.58
C ALA A 50 4.09 -6.06 8.03
N LEU A 51 3.38 -6.91 7.27
CA LEU A 51 3.25 -8.34 7.57
C LEU A 51 4.60 -9.06 7.56
N ASN A 52 5.44 -8.80 6.56
CA ASN A 52 6.79 -9.37 6.48
C ASN A 52 7.68 -8.93 7.66
N GLN A 53 7.55 -7.68 8.12
CA GLN A 53 8.28 -7.20 9.30
C GLN A 53 7.81 -7.90 10.57
N MET A 54 6.50 -8.09 10.74
CA MET A 54 5.93 -8.80 11.89
C MET A 54 6.33 -10.27 11.91
N GLU A 55 6.32 -10.96 10.76
CA GLU A 55 6.74 -12.35 10.67
C GLU A 55 8.22 -12.54 11.07
N LYS A 56 9.08 -11.63 10.60
CA LYS A 56 10.51 -11.61 11.01
C LYS A 56 10.67 -11.44 12.53
N GLN A 57 9.87 -10.58 13.15
CA GLN A 57 9.89 -10.38 14.60
C GLN A 57 9.43 -11.63 15.36
N VAL A 58 8.33 -12.27 14.92
CA VAL A 58 7.83 -13.49 15.53
C VAL A 58 8.85 -14.63 15.45
N ASN A 59 9.51 -14.77 14.30
CA ASN A 59 10.52 -15.81 14.09
C ASN A 59 11.84 -15.54 14.83
N ALA A 60 12.15 -14.29 15.19
CA ALA A 60 13.34 -13.94 15.97
C ALA A 60 13.18 -14.23 17.48
N VAL A 61 11.95 -14.46 17.95
CA VAL A 61 11.62 -14.75 19.36
C VAL A 61 11.38 -16.25 19.60
N ARG A 62 11.29 -17.05 18.53
CA ARG A 62 11.20 -18.52 18.58
C ARG A 62 12.57 -19.15 18.43
#